data_AF-A0AB37H917-F1
#
_entry.id   AF-A0AB37H917-F1
#
_cell.length_a   1.000
_cell.length_b   1.000
_cell.length_c   1.000
_cell.angle_alpha   90.00
_cell.angle_beta   90.00
_cell.angle_gamma   90.00
#
_symmetry.space_group_name_H-M   'P 1'
#
loop_
_entity.id
_entity.type
_entity.pdbx_description
1 polymer ?
#
loop_
_entity_poly.entity_id
_entity_poly.type
_entity_poly.pdbx_seq_one_letter_code
_entity_poly.pdbx_strand_id
1 'polypeptide(L)'
;MKLFIEYILDELEQIGLNNNYRVSLSSSTNEENYVRGVMQYFDQYFDIHFIIIFSHPEENPNLNYIFWILDQEGNKSLINGSEKKEKKTDIIKEKALKEIKINLTEGEDIRYLLEEINQIVKGNV
;
A
#
# COMPACT_ATOMS: atom_id res chain seq x y z
N MET A 1 -3.81 17.34 15.62
CA MET A 1 -2.47 16.73 15.68
C MET A 1 -2.51 15.55 14.73
N LYS A 2 -1.74 15.59 13.64
CA LYS A 2 -1.68 14.46 12.71
C LYS A 2 -0.96 13.29 13.38
N LEU A 3 -1.45 12.07 13.17
CA LEU A 3 -0.73 10.87 13.61
C LEU A 3 0.53 10.70 12.76
N PHE A 4 1.59 10.12 13.31
CA PHE A 4 2.86 9.97 12.59
C PHE A 4 2.73 9.15 11.29
N ILE A 5 1.82 8.17 11.27
CA ILE A 5 1.48 7.41 10.07
C ILE A 5 0.85 8.29 8.98
N GLU A 6 0.07 9.32 9.33
CA GLU A 6 -0.54 10.23 8.36
C GLU A 6 0.52 11.04 7.62
N TYR A 7 1.62 11.43 8.29
CA TYR A 7 2.75 12.07 7.61
C TYR A 7 3.42 11.14 6.60
N ILE A 8 3.57 9.85 6.93
CA ILE A 8 4.12 8.88 5.98
C ILE A 8 3.18 8.71 4.79
N LEU A 9 1.88 8.65 5.01
CA LEU A 9 0.89 8.58 3.92
C LEU A 9 0.90 9.85 3.05
N ASP A 10 1.07 11.04 3.65
CA ASP A 10 1.24 12.28 2.90
C ASP A 10 2.50 12.23 2.00
N GLU A 11 3.62 11.72 2.51
CA GLU A 11 4.86 11.54 1.71
C GLU A 11 4.69 10.53 0.57
N LEU A 12 3.99 9.43 0.81
CA LEU A 12 3.63 8.47 -0.24
C LEU A 12 2.75 9.13 -1.31
N GLU A 13 1.76 9.90 -0.90
CA GLU A 13 0.92 10.68 -1.84
C GLU A 13 1.78 11.61 -2.71
N GLN A 14 2.74 12.34 -2.11
CA GLN A 14 3.65 13.19 -2.86
C GLN A 14 4.48 12.41 -3.88
N ILE A 15 4.92 11.18 -3.57
CA ILE A 15 5.61 10.32 -4.55
C ILE A 15 4.70 10.04 -5.75
N GLY A 16 3.43 9.70 -5.55
CA GLY A 16 2.49 9.47 -6.66
C GLY A 16 2.29 10.73 -7.51
N LEU A 17 2.02 11.86 -6.87
CA LEU A 17 1.82 13.15 -7.55
C LEU A 17 3.05 13.59 -8.36
N ASN A 18 4.25 13.43 -7.80
CA ASN A 18 5.52 13.78 -8.45
C ASN A 18 5.84 12.88 -9.66
N ASN A 19 5.17 11.74 -9.79
CA ASN A 19 5.30 10.82 -10.92
C ASN A 19 4.08 10.86 -11.86
N ASN A 20 3.33 11.98 -11.86
CA ASN A 20 2.17 12.22 -12.72
C ASN A 20 0.95 11.31 -12.49
N TYR A 21 0.87 10.66 -11.34
CA TYR A 21 -0.33 9.95 -10.92
C TYR A 21 -1.26 10.88 -10.14
N ARG A 22 -2.55 10.57 -10.21
CA ARG A 22 -3.52 10.97 -9.19
C ARG A 22 -3.49 9.93 -8.09
N VAL A 23 -3.70 10.38 -6.86
CA VAL A 23 -3.67 9.52 -5.67
C VAL A 23 -5.01 9.58 -4.95
N SER A 24 -5.51 8.42 -4.53
CA SER A 24 -6.69 8.31 -3.68
C SER A 24 -6.38 7.42 -2.49
N LEU A 25 -6.58 7.92 -1.29
CA LEU A 25 -6.49 7.15 -0.06
C LEU A 25 -7.90 6.77 0.40
N SER A 26 -8.17 5.48 0.45
CA SER A 26 -9.36 4.92 1.08
C SER A 26 -8.98 4.24 2.39
N SER A 27 -9.48 4.77 3.51
CA SER A 27 -9.35 4.10 4.81
C SER A 27 -10.55 3.19 5.03
N SER A 28 -10.33 1.89 5.19
CA SER A 28 -11.36 0.97 5.67
C SER A 28 -10.85 0.29 6.93
N THR A 29 -11.40 0.60 8.09
CA THR A 29 -11.21 -0.21 9.30
C THR A 29 -12.11 -1.43 9.17
N ASN A 30 -11.58 -2.51 8.59
CA ASN A 30 -12.24 -3.80 8.59
C ASN A 30 -11.53 -4.72 9.58
N GLU A 31 -12.14 -4.92 10.76
CA GLU A 31 -11.57 -5.71 11.86
C GLU A 31 -11.33 -7.18 11.49
N GLU A 32 -12.04 -7.72 10.49
CA GLU A 32 -11.88 -9.10 10.05
C GLU A 32 -10.68 -9.33 9.11
N ASN A 33 -10.12 -8.27 8.52
CA ASN A 33 -9.12 -8.39 7.44
C ASN A 33 -7.79 -7.67 7.73
N TYR A 34 -7.61 -7.07 8.90
CA TYR A 34 -6.40 -6.35 9.35
C TYR A 34 -5.96 -5.14 8.50
N VAL A 35 -6.44 -5.01 7.26
CA VAL A 35 -6.19 -3.87 6.36
C VAL A 35 -6.67 -2.58 7.01
N ARG A 36 -5.76 -1.61 7.12
CA ARG A 36 -6.01 -0.28 7.66
C ARG A 36 -6.43 0.71 6.57
N GLY A 37 -5.85 0.58 5.39
CA GLY A 37 -6.16 1.45 4.27
C GLY A 37 -5.51 0.99 2.98
N VAL A 38 -6.00 1.60 1.91
CA VAL A 38 -5.60 1.32 0.54
C VAL A 38 -5.38 2.65 -0.17
N MET A 39 -4.18 2.86 -0.68
CA MET A 39 -3.80 4.01 -1.48
C MET A 39 -3.66 3.58 -2.93
N GLN A 40 -4.32 4.28 -3.84
CA GLN A 40 -4.39 3.94 -5.26
C GLN A 40 -3.74 5.03 -6.10
N TYR A 41 -2.84 4.65 -6.99
CA TYR A 41 -2.25 5.55 -7.99
C TYR A 41 -2.88 5.25 -9.34
N PHE A 42 -3.49 6.28 -9.93
CA PHE A 42 -4.24 6.16 -11.16
C PHE A 42 -3.99 7.36 -12.07
N ASP A 43 -4.21 7.19 -13.37
CA ASP A 43 -3.99 8.26 -14.34
C ASP A 43 -5.24 9.12 -14.57
N GLN A 44 -5.17 10.04 -15.53
CA GLN A 44 -6.28 10.91 -15.92
C GLN A 44 -7.49 10.16 -16.50
N TYR A 45 -7.30 8.93 -16.98
CA TYR A 45 -8.33 8.05 -17.52
C TYR A 45 -8.95 7.15 -16.44
N PHE A 46 -8.52 7.29 -15.18
CA PHE A 46 -8.93 6.47 -14.05
C PHE A 46 -8.47 5.01 -14.14
N ASP A 47 -7.43 4.73 -14.94
CA ASP A 47 -6.76 3.43 -14.91
C ASP A 47 -5.85 3.36 -13.67
N ILE A 48 -6.07 2.35 -12.83
CA ILE A 48 -5.26 2.10 -11.64
C ILE A 48 -3.97 1.37 -12.06
N HIS A 49 -2.83 1.99 -11.76
CA HIS A 49 -1.50 1.47 -12.05
C HIS A 49 -0.89 0.76 -10.84
N PHE A 50 -1.04 1.37 -9.67
CA PHE A 50 -0.53 0.80 -8.42
C PHE A 50 -1.55 0.88 -7.29
N ILE A 51 -1.48 -0.10 -6.40
CA ILE A 51 -2.19 -0.10 -5.13
C ILE A 51 -1.19 -0.37 -4.02
N ILE A 52 -1.18 0.49 -3.02
CA ILE A 52 -0.44 0.31 -1.77
C ILE A 52 -1.46 -0.02 -0.69
N ILE A 53 -1.43 -1.26 -0.21
CA ILE A 53 -2.25 -1.72 0.91
C ILE A 53 -1.39 -1.68 2.16
N PHE A 54 -1.87 -1.08 3.24
CA PHE A 54 -1.15 -1.06 4.50
C PHE A 54 -1.99 -1.59 5.67
N SER A 55 -1.32 -2.28 6.58
CA SER A 55 -1.92 -3.02 7.69
C SER A 55 -0.97 -3.09 8.88
N HIS A 56 -1.51 -3.39 10.05
CA HIS A 56 -0.69 -3.88 11.16
C HIS A 56 -0.31 -5.35 10.94
N PRO A 57 0.87 -5.80 11.39
CA PRO A 57 1.21 -7.23 11.41
C PRO A 57 0.37 -7.97 12.45
N GLU A 58 0.00 -9.23 12.15
CA GLU A 58 -0.83 -10.07 13.03
C GLU A 58 -0.15 -10.39 14.38
N GLU A 59 1.18 -10.56 14.38
CA GLU A 59 1.91 -11.03 15.58
C GLU A 59 2.36 -9.90 16.53
N ASN A 60 2.45 -8.63 16.07
CA ASN A 60 2.95 -7.49 16.88
C ASN A 60 2.42 -6.11 16.40
N PRO A 61 1.11 -5.80 16.59
CA PRO A 61 0.41 -4.68 15.94
C PRO A 61 0.72 -3.28 16.50
N ASN A 62 1.84 -3.06 17.21
CA ASN A 62 2.22 -1.77 17.79
C ASN A 62 2.58 -0.71 16.70
N LEU A 63 3.75 -0.08 16.79
CA LEU A 63 4.28 0.86 15.81
C LEU A 63 4.78 0.17 14.53
N ASN A 64 4.44 -1.10 14.32
CA ASN A 64 4.83 -1.86 13.14
C ASN A 64 3.72 -1.82 12.09
N TYR A 65 4.13 -1.67 10.82
CA TYR A 65 3.24 -1.66 9.67
C TYR A 65 3.81 -2.56 8.57
N ILE A 66 2.91 -3.20 7.84
CA ILE A 66 3.22 -3.90 6.59
C ILE A 66 2.57 -3.12 5.46
N PHE A 67 3.34 -2.87 4.40
CA PHE A 67 2.91 -2.29 3.15
C PHE A 67 3.07 -3.33 2.04
N TRP A 68 2.00 -3.61 1.31
CA TRP A 68 2.02 -4.41 0.10
C TRP A 68 1.78 -3.51 -1.11
N ILE A 69 2.69 -3.56 -2.07
CA ILE A 69 2.52 -2.87 -3.35
C ILE A 69 2.05 -3.88 -4.39
N LEU A 70 0.94 -3.58 -5.04
CA LEU A 70 0.42 -4.33 -6.19
C LEU A 70 0.44 -3.44 -7.42
N ASP A 71 0.70 -4.04 -8.58
CA ASP A 71 0.48 -3.42 -9.88
C ASP A 71 -0.96 -3.67 -10.37
N GLN A 72 -1.20 -3.29 -11.61
CA GLN A 72 -2.48 -3.50 -12.29
C GLN A 72 -2.87 -5.00 -12.35
N GLU A 73 -1.92 -5.92 -12.55
CA GLU A 73 -2.20 -7.35 -12.61
C GLU A 73 -2.56 -7.93 -11.24
N GLY A 74 -1.80 -7.56 -10.21
CA GLY A 74 -2.08 -7.91 -8.82
C GLY A 74 -3.44 -7.38 -8.37
N ASN A 75 -3.78 -6.14 -8.73
CA ASN A 75 -5.09 -5.56 -8.45
C ASN A 75 -6.24 -6.33 -9.14
N LYS A 76 -6.10 -6.65 -10.44
CA LYS A 76 -7.10 -7.46 -11.15
C LYS A 76 -7.31 -8.82 -10.50
N SER A 77 -6.23 -9.43 -10.00
CA SER A 77 -6.28 -10.71 -9.29
C SER A 77 -7.06 -10.61 -7.97
N LEU A 78 -6.97 -9.50 -7.24
CA LEU A 78 -7.75 -9.29 -6.01
C LEU A 78 -9.25 -9.16 -6.26
N ILE A 79 -9.64 -8.50 -7.36
CA ILE A 79 -11.05 -8.34 -7.74
C ILE A 79 -11.63 -9.70 -8.14
N ASN A 80 -10.92 -10.43 -9.00
CA ASN A 80 -11.38 -11.72 -9.55
C ASN A 80 -11.28 -12.87 -8.54
N GLY A 81 -10.31 -12.84 -7.61
CA GLY A 81 -10.12 -13.86 -6.57
C GLY A 81 -11.20 -13.85 -5.48
N SER A 82 -11.98 -12.78 -5.39
CA SER A 82 -13.03 -12.61 -4.37
C SER A 82 -14.22 -13.57 -4.52
N GLU A 83 -14.34 -14.30 -5.64
CA GLU A 83 -15.34 -15.35 -5.84
C GLU A 83 -14.99 -16.66 -5.11
N LYS A 84 -13.72 -16.87 -4.74
CA LYS A 84 -13.28 -18.00 -3.92
C LYS A 84 -13.25 -17.55 -2.46
N LYS A 85 -13.65 -18.44 -1.54
CA LYS A 85 -13.59 -18.23 -0.07
C LYS A 85 -12.16 -18.12 0.50
N GLU A 86 -11.20 -17.64 -0.28
CA GLU A 86 -9.83 -17.38 0.16
C GLU A 86 -9.77 -16.05 0.92
N LYS A 87 -8.94 -15.99 1.97
CA LYS A 87 -8.75 -14.73 2.70
C LYS A 87 -8.06 -13.74 1.77
N LYS A 88 -8.62 -12.55 1.61
CA LYS A 88 -8.07 -11.50 0.72
C LYS A 88 -6.58 -11.20 1.01
N THR A 89 -6.17 -11.27 2.28
CA THR A 89 -4.78 -11.10 2.71
C THR A 89 -3.82 -12.13 2.13
N ASP A 90 -4.24 -13.37 1.91
CA ASP A 90 -3.38 -14.40 1.30
C ASP A 90 -3.12 -14.09 -0.18
N ILE A 91 -4.16 -13.65 -0.90
CA ILE A 91 -4.04 -13.20 -2.29
C ILE A 91 -3.16 -11.95 -2.39
N ILE A 92 -3.31 -11.00 -1.46
CA ILE A 92 -2.46 -9.79 -1.40
C ILE A 92 -0.99 -10.20 -1.25
N LYS A 93 -0.68 -11.08 -0.30
CA LYS A 93 0.70 -11.54 -0.06
C LYS A 93 1.27 -12.27 -1.27
N GLU A 94 0.46 -13.09 -1.95
CA GLU A 94 0.90 -13.84 -3.13
C GLU A 94 1.15 -12.94 -4.35
N LYS A 95 0.31 -11.92 -4.55
CA LYS A 95 0.31 -11.07 -5.75
C LYS A 95 1.00 -9.72 -5.57
N ALA A 96 1.50 -9.41 -4.38
CA ALA A 96 2.26 -8.20 -4.16
C ALA A 96 3.58 -8.25 -4.93
N LEU A 97 3.87 -7.20 -5.69
CA LEU A 97 5.18 -6.95 -6.26
C LEU A 97 6.25 -6.87 -5.18
N LYS A 98 5.88 -6.28 -4.03
CA LYS A 98 6.76 -6.07 -2.90
C LYS A 98 5.95 -6.04 -1.60
N GLU A 99 6.50 -6.70 -0.58
CA GLU A 99 6.10 -6.56 0.82
C GLU A 99 7.19 -5.78 1.56
N ILE A 100 6.83 -4.71 2.26
CA ILE A 100 7.73 -3.88 3.05
C ILE A 100 7.20 -3.83 4.48
N LYS A 101 8.04 -4.21 5.44
CA LYS A 101 7.73 -4.11 6.87
C LYS A 101 8.53 -2.95 7.44
N ILE A 102 7.86 -2.09 8.20
CA ILE A 102 8.52 -0.97 8.88
C ILE A 102 8.11 -0.93 10.34
N ASN A 103 9.00 -0.40 11.16
CA ASN A 103 8.67 0.13 12.48
C ASN A 103 8.71 1.67 12.44
N LEU A 104 7.62 2.31 12.85
CA LEU A 104 7.50 3.77 12.91
C LEU A 104 8.49 4.42 13.88
N THR A 105 9.12 3.68 14.80
CA THR A 105 10.21 4.23 15.64
C THR A 105 11.54 4.31 14.90
N GLU A 106 11.71 3.56 13.81
CA GLU A 106 12.96 3.43 13.09
C GLU A 106 12.95 4.33 11.86
N GLY A 107 13.67 5.46 11.92
CA GLY A 107 13.74 6.40 10.80
C GLY A 107 14.35 5.82 9.53
N GLU A 108 15.19 4.78 9.65
CA GLU A 108 15.76 4.06 8.51
C GLU A 108 14.70 3.27 7.74
N ASP A 109 13.80 2.57 8.45
CA ASP A 109 12.71 1.82 7.84
C ASP A 109 11.77 2.74 7.03
N ILE A 110 11.51 3.95 7.55
CA ILE A 110 10.66 4.93 6.86
C ILE A 110 11.34 5.43 5.59
N ARG A 111 12.65 5.77 5.66
CA ARG A 111 13.40 6.19 4.46
C ARG A 111 13.42 5.07 3.42
N TYR A 112 13.66 3.84 3.84
CA TYR A 112 13.63 2.66 2.98
C TYR A 112 12.27 2.49 2.30
N LEU A 113 11.16 2.60 3.06
CA LEU A 113 9.80 2.54 2.49
C LEU A 113 9.58 3.58 1.37
N LEU A 114 9.93 4.84 1.65
CA LEU A 114 9.74 5.94 0.69
C LEU A 114 10.61 5.75 -0.55
N GLU A 115 11.87 5.31 -0.38
CA GLU A 115 12.80 5.06 -1.48
C GLU A 115 12.32 3.91 -2.37
N GLU A 116 11.92 2.78 -1.78
CA GLU A 116 11.42 1.61 -2.52
C GLU A 116 10.15 1.94 -3.31
N ILE A 117 9.18 2.62 -2.69
CA ILE A 117 7.96 3.01 -3.39
C ILE A 117 8.27 3.96 -4.53
N ASN A 118 9.14 4.94 -4.33
CA ASN A 118 9.55 5.85 -5.40
C ASN A 118 10.27 5.12 -6.55
N GLN A 119 11.09 4.12 -6.24
CA GLN A 119 11.75 3.30 -7.27
C GLN A 119 10.76 2.46 -8.07
N ILE A 120 9.81 1.79 -7.40
CA ILE A 120 8.77 0.98 -8.05
C ILE A 120 7.90 1.85 -8.97
N VAL A 121 7.52 3.03 -8.50
CA VAL A 121 6.67 3.96 -9.25
C VAL A 121 7.44 4.53 -10.44
N LYS A 122 8.72 4.88 -10.29
CA LYS A 122 9.55 5.39 -11.40
C LYS A 122 9.95 4.33 -12.41
N GLY A 123 10.24 3.12 -11.97
CA GLY A 123 10.75 2.04 -12.83
C GLY A 123 9.73 1.47 -13.82
N ASN A 124 8.46 1.90 -13.72
CA ASN A 124 7.34 1.44 -14.52
C ASN A 124 6.67 2.56 -15.34
N VAL A 125 7.25 3.77 -15.36
CA VAL A 125 6.93 4.86 -16.30
C VAL A 125 7.85 4.76 -17.51
#